data_AF-A0A3D2J9D8-F1
#
_entry.id   AF-A0A3D2J9D8-F1
#
_cell.length_a   1.000
_cell.length_b   1.000
_cell.length_c   1.000
_cell.angle_alpha   90.00
_cell.angle_beta   90.00
_cell.angle_gamma   90.00
#
_symmetry.space_group_name_H-M   'P 1'
#
loop_
_entity.id
_entity.type
_entity.pdbx_description
1 polymer ?
#
loop_
_entity_poly.entity_id
_entity_poly.type
_entity_poly.pdbx_seq_one_letter_code
_entity_poly.pdbx_strand_id
1 'polypeptide(L)'
;MPGPWDDMMKELVESHPQQFTSWVLEGAQFKQVLKPELQQRLYADSLLEVSYRGKDALLHFEFQSSNDARMGERLHLYNTLASHAHDYLPVYSYVIYLRRDGNTEQPPLVQIFPDDREIVRFHYGRIELWNITAEELLSIDFNGLLPLVLLTKGGTEPEVVEQMIGKLAATNERGLLTISYTLGGLVFKKESAQDWFKGRFHMLRDILEESWTYQELKEQARQEVEQEMRPKIEQQLELARLRTAFSNIVQKRFPKLARLAKTLSSGIDDPDILLNLITSISTAQTLEEATGIFITLGNEEE
;
A
#
# COMPACT_ATOMS: atom_id res chain seq x y z
N MET A 1 -14.46 31.72 23.19
CA MET A 1 -14.09 32.84 22.29
C MET A 1 -12.85 33.49 22.89
N PRO A 2 -11.85 33.86 22.08
CA PRO A 2 -10.72 34.64 22.58
C PRO A 2 -11.25 35.94 23.21
N GLY A 3 -10.70 36.33 24.34
CA GLY A 3 -10.99 37.63 24.96
C GLY A 3 -10.24 38.77 24.26
N PRO A 4 -10.61 40.04 24.49
CA PRO A 4 -9.93 41.21 23.90
C PRO A 4 -8.43 41.26 24.22
N TRP A 5 -8.02 40.67 25.34
CA TRP A 5 -6.60 40.54 25.72
C TRP A 5 -5.85 39.52 24.86
N ASP A 6 -6.50 38.46 24.38
CA ASP A 6 -5.84 37.41 23.61
C ASP A 6 -5.37 37.93 22.26
N ASP A 7 -6.21 38.74 21.59
CA ASP A 7 -5.89 39.33 20.29
C ASP A 7 -4.79 40.39 20.42
N MET A 8 -4.84 41.22 21.47
CA MET A 8 -3.76 42.19 21.75
C MET A 8 -2.41 41.51 22.02
N MET A 9 -2.41 40.39 22.76
CA MET A 9 -1.17 39.67 23.05
C MET A 9 -0.62 38.96 21.82
N LYS A 10 -1.47 38.41 20.95
CA LYS A 10 -1.05 37.86 19.65
C LYS A 10 -0.40 38.93 18.79
N GLU A 11 -1.03 40.10 18.65
CA GLU A 11 -0.48 41.23 17.87
C GLU A 11 0.88 41.69 18.41
N LEU A 12 1.06 41.72 19.74
CA LEU A 12 2.32 42.10 20.36
C LEU A 12 3.45 41.11 20.00
N VAL A 13 3.18 39.80 20.01
CA VAL A 13 4.18 38.77 19.65
C VAL A 13 4.49 38.82 18.16
N GLU A 14 3.46 38.94 17.32
CA GLU A 14 3.59 38.96 15.86
C GLU A 14 4.30 40.21 15.33
N SER A 15 4.17 41.35 16.02
CA SER A 15 4.84 42.61 15.65
C SER A 15 6.32 42.67 16.04
N HIS A 16 6.76 41.90 17.04
CA HIS A 16 8.14 41.92 17.55
C HIS A 16 8.74 40.52 17.75
N PRO A 17 8.63 39.59 16.79
CA PRO A 17 8.88 38.17 17.03
C PRO A 17 10.34 37.86 17.37
N GLN A 18 11.31 38.60 16.85
CA GLN A 18 12.73 38.44 17.22
C GLN A 18 12.99 38.88 18.68
N GLN A 19 12.33 39.94 19.16
CA GLN A 19 12.53 40.40 20.54
C GLN A 19 11.99 39.37 21.54
N PHE A 20 10.80 38.82 21.28
CA PHE A 20 10.25 37.71 22.06
C PHE A 20 11.14 36.47 22.00
N THR A 21 11.65 36.12 20.81
CA THR A 21 12.58 35.00 20.62
C THR A 21 13.83 35.16 21.48
N SER A 22 14.50 36.31 21.40
CA SER A 22 15.72 36.60 22.16
C SER A 22 15.49 36.72 23.67
N TRP A 23 14.28 37.11 24.09
CA TRP A 23 13.93 37.18 25.51
C TRP A 23 13.81 35.80 26.16
N VAL A 24 13.21 34.82 25.47
CA VAL A 24 12.93 33.49 26.03
C VAL A 24 13.99 32.44 25.72
N LEU A 25 14.74 32.60 24.62
CA LEU A 25 15.75 31.66 24.17
C LEU A 25 16.99 32.42 23.68
N GLU A 26 17.97 32.57 24.58
CA GLU A 26 19.20 33.30 24.30
C GLU A 26 19.91 32.73 23.06
N GLY A 27 20.30 33.63 22.14
CA GLY A 27 20.98 33.26 20.88
C GLY A 27 20.07 32.77 19.75
N ALA A 28 18.80 32.49 20.00
CA ALA A 28 17.89 32.03 18.95
C ALA A 28 17.56 33.13 17.92
N GLN A 29 17.46 32.71 16.66
CA GLN A 29 17.11 33.58 15.53
C GLN A 29 15.69 33.26 15.06
N PHE A 30 14.85 34.29 15.03
CA PHE A 30 13.51 34.19 14.48
C PHE A 30 13.58 33.90 12.97
N LYS A 31 12.74 32.97 12.51
CA LYS A 31 12.69 32.55 11.11
C LYS A 31 11.43 33.02 10.40
N GLN A 32 10.26 32.74 10.97
CA GLN A 32 8.96 33.06 10.39
C GLN A 32 7.85 32.91 11.44
N VAL A 33 6.74 33.63 11.24
CA VAL A 33 5.48 33.35 11.93
C VAL A 33 4.78 32.22 11.19
N LEU A 34 4.34 31.19 11.94
CA LEU A 34 3.52 30.11 11.44
C LEU A 34 2.08 30.29 11.90
N LYS A 35 1.12 29.71 11.17
CA LYS A 35 -0.29 29.71 11.59
C LYS A 35 -0.44 28.95 12.92
N PRO A 36 -1.00 29.55 13.97
CA PRO A 36 -1.12 28.91 15.28
C PRO A 36 -2.24 27.85 15.32
N GLU A 37 -3.19 27.88 14.38
CA GLU A 37 -4.27 26.90 14.31
C GLU A 37 -3.75 25.54 13.80
N LEU A 38 -3.58 24.61 14.74
CA LEU A 38 -3.23 23.23 14.44
C LEU A 38 -4.52 22.41 14.28
N GLN A 39 -4.79 21.93 13.07
CA GLN A 39 -5.85 20.96 12.82
C GLN A 39 -5.23 19.58 12.62
N GLN A 40 -5.51 18.66 13.54
CA GLN A 40 -5.09 17.26 13.44
C GLN A 40 -6.29 16.37 13.73
N ARG A 41 -6.43 15.28 12.97
CA ARG A 41 -7.49 14.28 13.16
C ARG A 41 -6.84 12.97 13.58
N LEU A 42 -7.48 12.28 14.52
CA LEU A 42 -7.10 10.93 14.91
C LEU A 42 -7.66 9.95 13.87
N TYR A 43 -6.78 9.21 13.21
CA TYR A 43 -7.12 8.06 12.37
C TYR A 43 -6.36 6.85 12.89
N ALA A 44 -6.66 6.45 14.13
CA ALA A 44 -6.07 5.28 14.73
C ALA A 44 -6.70 4.00 14.16
N ASP A 45 -5.90 2.94 14.01
CA ASP A 45 -6.42 1.65 13.54
C ASP A 45 -7.41 1.06 14.56
N SER A 46 -7.13 1.22 15.86
CA SER A 46 -8.05 0.82 16.93
C SER A 46 -7.84 1.63 18.20
N LEU A 47 -8.95 2.05 18.81
CA LEU A 47 -9.00 2.70 20.11
C LEU A 47 -10.12 2.08 20.94
N LEU A 48 -9.77 1.50 22.09
CA LEU A 48 -10.68 0.79 22.98
C LEU A 48 -10.64 1.43 24.35
N GLU A 49 -11.80 1.63 24.97
CA GLU A 49 -11.88 1.94 26.41
C GLU A 49 -11.85 0.64 27.22
N VAL A 50 -11.03 0.60 28.26
CA VAL A 50 -10.83 -0.57 29.12
C VAL A 50 -10.79 -0.18 30.59
N SER A 51 -11.26 -1.07 31.47
CA SER A 51 -10.97 -0.98 32.90
C SER A 51 -9.78 -1.87 33.23
N TYR A 52 -8.68 -1.26 33.68
CA TYR A 52 -7.47 -1.96 34.11
C TYR A 52 -7.15 -1.64 35.56
N ARG A 53 -7.09 -2.68 36.41
CA ARG A 53 -6.88 -2.55 37.86
C ARG A 53 -7.88 -1.59 38.54
N GLY A 54 -9.13 -1.61 38.09
CA GLY A 54 -10.23 -0.80 38.63
C GLY A 54 -10.17 0.68 38.24
N LYS A 55 -9.44 1.03 37.18
CA LYS A 55 -9.38 2.37 36.61
C LYS A 55 -9.63 2.33 35.11
N ASP A 56 -10.36 3.31 34.62
CA ASP A 56 -10.60 3.47 33.18
C ASP A 56 -9.32 3.96 32.49
N ALA A 57 -9.08 3.42 31.30
CA ALA A 57 -7.94 3.70 30.45
C ALA A 57 -8.31 3.42 29.00
N LEU A 58 -7.46 3.84 28.07
CA LEU A 58 -7.60 3.51 26.66
C LEU A 58 -6.50 2.54 26.23
N LEU A 59 -6.84 1.58 25.35
CA LEU A 59 -5.88 0.81 24.55
C LEU A 59 -5.91 1.34 23.13
N HIS A 60 -4.74 1.67 22.61
CA HIS A 60 -4.56 2.17 21.26
C HIS A 60 -3.62 1.24 20.49
N PHE A 61 -4.04 0.77 19.32
CA PHE A 61 -3.24 -0.09 18.46
C PHE A 61 -3.04 0.52 17.08
N GLU A 62 -1.83 0.39 16.57
CA GLU A 62 -1.47 0.64 15.17
C GLU A 62 -0.84 -0.62 14.58
N PHE A 63 -1.18 -0.95 13.33
CA PHE A 63 -0.62 -2.08 12.60
C PHE A 63 0.35 -1.60 11.52
N GLN A 64 1.49 -2.27 11.40
CA GLN A 64 2.52 -1.94 10.42
C GLN A 64 2.86 -3.16 9.56
N SER A 65 2.42 -3.13 8.30
CA SER A 65 2.92 -4.07 7.28
C SER A 65 4.26 -3.61 6.73
N SER A 66 4.43 -2.32 6.48
CA SER A 66 5.74 -1.73 6.19
C SER A 66 6.13 -0.78 7.30
N ASN A 67 7.41 -0.74 7.63
CA ASN A 67 7.89 0.05 8.76
C ASN A 67 7.88 1.54 8.40
N ASP A 68 7.08 2.32 9.13
CA ASP A 68 7.22 3.77 9.19
C ASP A 68 8.31 4.16 10.20
N ALA A 69 9.31 4.89 9.74
CA ALA A 69 10.42 5.37 10.57
C ALA A 69 10.01 6.43 11.60
N ARG A 70 8.78 6.97 11.50
CA ARG A 70 8.23 8.00 12.39
C ARG A 70 7.04 7.51 13.21
N MET A 71 6.96 6.20 13.40
CA MET A 71 5.85 5.56 14.10
C MET A 71 5.74 6.03 15.55
N GLY A 72 6.86 6.22 16.23
CA GLY A 72 6.94 6.72 17.59
C GLY A 72 6.29 8.10 17.70
N GLU A 73 6.61 9.04 16.81
CA GLU A 73 5.97 10.36 16.82
C GLU A 73 4.48 10.28 16.51
N ARG A 74 4.07 9.43 15.57
CA ARG A 74 2.65 9.23 15.23
C ARG A 74 1.87 8.67 16.42
N LEU A 75 2.41 7.64 17.07
CA LEU A 75 1.83 7.06 18.28
C LEU A 75 1.73 8.09 19.40
N HIS A 76 2.76 8.94 19.59
CA HIS A 76 2.75 9.97 20.62
C HIS A 76 1.66 11.04 20.36
N LEU A 77 1.53 11.48 19.11
CA LEU A 77 0.48 12.41 18.69
C LEU A 77 -0.91 11.79 18.94
N TYR A 78 -1.13 10.57 18.47
CA TYR A 78 -2.41 9.87 18.61
C TYR A 78 -2.76 9.59 20.07
N ASN A 79 -1.78 9.22 20.89
CA ASN A 79 -1.94 9.04 22.34
C ASN A 79 -2.47 10.32 23.00
N THR A 80 -1.84 11.45 22.68
CA THR A 80 -2.22 12.77 23.23
C THR A 80 -3.62 13.18 22.76
N LEU A 81 -3.93 13.00 21.47
CA LEU A 81 -5.25 13.31 20.92
C LEU A 81 -6.36 12.42 21.52
N ALA A 82 -6.11 11.12 21.64
CA ALA A 82 -7.05 10.17 22.24
C ALA A 82 -7.30 10.51 23.71
N SER A 83 -6.25 10.77 24.49
CA SER A 83 -6.39 11.19 25.89
C SER A 83 -7.24 12.46 25.99
N HIS A 84 -6.92 13.50 25.21
CA HIS A 84 -7.68 14.75 25.20
C HIS A 84 -9.14 14.57 24.79
N ALA A 85 -9.43 13.70 23.82
CA ALA A 85 -10.79 13.45 23.33
C ALA A 85 -11.65 12.66 24.34
N HIS A 86 -11.02 11.94 25.27
CA HIS A 86 -11.67 11.06 26.24
C HIS A 86 -11.27 11.43 27.67
N ASP A 87 -11.59 12.68 28.08
CA ASP A 87 -11.47 13.19 29.45
C ASP A 87 -10.10 12.96 30.12
N TYR A 88 -9.03 13.01 29.33
CA TYR A 88 -7.64 12.82 29.76
C TYR A 88 -7.38 11.44 30.40
N LEU A 89 -8.12 10.41 29.98
CA LEU A 89 -7.83 9.04 30.37
C LEU A 89 -6.40 8.62 29.95
N PRO A 90 -5.71 7.79 30.77
CA PRO A 90 -4.40 7.27 30.40
C PRO A 90 -4.52 6.31 29.21
N VAL A 91 -3.59 6.43 28.26
CA VAL A 91 -3.64 5.67 27.01
C VAL A 91 -2.42 4.77 26.89
N TYR A 92 -2.65 3.46 26.79
CA TYR A 92 -1.62 2.48 26.47
C TYR A 92 -1.55 2.29 24.96
N SER A 93 -0.56 2.90 24.33
CA SER A 93 -0.30 2.76 22.89
C SER A 93 0.57 1.55 22.58
N TYR A 94 0.20 0.81 21.54
CA TYR A 94 0.96 -0.32 21.00
C TYR A 94 1.08 -0.22 19.48
N VAL A 95 2.26 -0.56 18.95
CA VAL A 95 2.43 -0.87 17.53
C VAL A 95 2.64 -2.38 17.35
N ILE A 96 1.92 -2.96 16.40
CA ILE A 96 2.01 -4.36 16.01
C ILE A 96 2.60 -4.43 14.60
N TYR A 97 3.84 -4.91 14.50
CA TYR A 97 4.51 -5.12 13.23
C TYR A 97 4.19 -6.50 12.68
N LEU A 98 3.61 -6.52 11.47
CA LEU A 98 3.08 -7.71 10.81
C LEU A 98 4.16 -8.53 10.09
N ARG A 99 5.18 -7.87 9.51
CA ARG A 99 6.29 -8.53 8.81
C ARG A 99 7.60 -7.79 9.04
N ARG A 100 8.71 -8.52 8.93
CA ARG A 100 10.04 -7.93 9.05
C ARG A 100 10.33 -7.07 7.82
N ASP A 101 10.34 -5.76 8.01
CA ASP A 101 10.60 -4.78 6.95
C ASP A 101 11.63 -3.72 7.40
N GLY A 102 12.89 -4.12 7.50
CA GLY A 102 13.95 -3.26 8.03
C GLY A 102 13.93 -3.14 9.56
N ASN A 103 14.46 -2.03 10.07
CA ASN A 103 14.53 -1.77 11.51
C ASN A 103 13.19 -1.23 12.02
N THR A 104 12.75 -1.73 13.17
CA THR A 104 11.61 -1.18 13.91
C THR A 104 12.10 -0.14 14.91
N GLU A 105 11.33 0.92 15.08
CA GLU A 105 11.65 1.93 16.09
C GLU A 105 11.59 1.31 17.49
N GLN A 106 12.52 1.72 18.35
CA GLN A 106 12.65 1.19 19.70
C GLN A 106 12.00 2.16 20.68
N PRO A 107 11.01 1.73 21.49
CA PRO A 107 10.51 2.56 22.57
C PRO A 107 11.60 2.74 23.66
N PRO A 108 11.60 3.86 24.40
CA PRO A 108 10.69 5.00 24.25
C PRO A 108 11.08 5.93 23.09
N LEU A 109 10.09 6.65 22.54
CA LEU A 109 10.38 7.85 21.75
C LEU A 109 11.00 8.89 22.69
N VAL A 110 12.18 9.39 22.34
CA VAL A 110 12.85 10.49 23.05
C VAL A 110 12.99 11.66 22.10
N GLN A 111 12.47 12.82 22.49
CA GLN A 111 12.72 14.09 21.81
C GLN A 111 13.52 15.00 22.73
N ILE A 112 14.52 15.65 22.15
CA ILE A 112 15.41 16.59 22.83
C ILE A 112 15.36 17.95 22.15
N PHE A 113 15.53 19.01 22.93
CA PHE A 113 15.81 20.34 22.41
C PHE A 113 17.22 20.42 21.80
N PRO A 114 17.52 21.46 21.01
CA PRO A 114 18.88 21.71 20.51
C PRO A 114 19.95 21.95 21.61
N ASP A 115 19.52 22.19 22.85
CA ASP A 115 20.39 22.32 24.03
C ASP A 115 20.48 21.02 24.86
N ASP A 116 20.18 19.88 24.22
CA ASP A 116 20.24 18.51 24.76
C ASP A 116 19.26 18.20 25.92
N ARG A 117 18.39 19.13 26.30
CA ARG A 117 17.36 18.85 27.30
C ARG A 117 16.26 17.95 26.72
N GLU A 118 15.91 16.91 27.47
CA GLU A 118 14.79 16.02 27.14
C GLU A 118 13.44 16.72 27.33
N ILE A 119 12.57 16.61 26.33
CA ILE A 119 11.22 17.23 26.34
C ILE A 119 10.11 16.21 26.30
N VAL A 120 10.35 15.07 25.64
CA VAL A 120 9.39 13.97 25.54
C VAL A 120 10.14 12.69 25.81
N ARG A 121 9.58 11.88 26.70
CA ARG A 121 9.89 10.46 26.86
C ARG A 121 8.59 9.69 26.86
N PHE A 122 8.27 9.15 25.70
CA PHE A 122 7.00 8.48 25.48
C PHE A 122 7.22 6.96 25.37
N HIS A 123 6.70 6.24 26.37
CA HIS A 123 6.73 4.78 26.39
C HIS A 123 5.50 4.22 25.70
N TYR A 124 5.73 3.27 24.80
CA TYR A 124 4.68 2.52 24.11
C TYR A 124 5.10 1.06 23.97
N GLY A 125 4.12 0.19 23.80
CA GLY A 125 4.34 -1.22 23.58
C GLY A 125 4.71 -1.51 22.12
N ARG A 126 5.61 -2.48 21.93
CA ARG A 126 5.95 -2.97 20.60
C ARG A 126 5.77 -4.48 20.54
N ILE A 127 5.04 -4.93 19.53
CA ILE A 127 4.84 -6.35 19.25
C ILE A 127 5.34 -6.62 17.83
N GLU A 128 6.27 -7.56 17.70
CA GLU A 128 6.82 -8.00 16.41
C GLU A 128 6.38 -9.45 16.20
N LEU A 129 5.44 -9.70 15.28
CA LEU A 129 4.83 -11.02 15.16
C LEU A 129 5.84 -12.11 14.81
N TRP A 130 6.87 -11.79 14.01
CA TRP A 130 7.94 -12.73 13.64
C TRP A 130 8.87 -13.13 14.80
N ASN A 131 8.77 -12.48 15.97
CA ASN A 131 9.50 -12.88 17.17
C ASN A 131 8.67 -13.77 18.10
N ILE A 132 7.36 -13.84 17.90
CA ILE A 132 6.43 -14.76 18.56
C ILE A 132 6.45 -16.08 17.80
N THR A 133 6.41 -17.21 18.50
CA THR A 133 6.29 -18.53 17.89
C THR A 133 4.83 -18.86 17.58
N ALA A 134 4.59 -19.65 16.53
CA ALA A 134 3.23 -20.08 16.20
C ALA A 134 2.54 -20.82 17.36
N GLU A 135 3.29 -21.64 18.09
CA GLU A 135 2.79 -22.38 19.25
C GLU A 135 2.33 -21.46 20.39
N GLU A 136 3.03 -20.36 20.64
CA GLU A 136 2.60 -19.37 21.63
C GLU A 136 1.22 -18.81 21.31
N LEU A 137 0.90 -18.52 20.04
CA LEU A 137 -0.45 -18.06 19.68
C LEU A 137 -1.48 -19.19 19.62
N LEU A 138 -1.10 -20.37 19.12
CA LEU A 138 -2.01 -21.51 18.99
C LEU A 138 -2.41 -22.13 20.34
N SER A 139 -1.55 -22.02 21.36
CA SER A 139 -1.83 -22.48 22.72
C SER A 139 -2.78 -21.57 23.48
N ILE A 140 -2.96 -20.33 23.03
CA ILE A 140 -3.91 -19.38 23.61
C ILE A 140 -5.30 -19.60 22.98
N ASP A 141 -6.34 -19.67 23.81
CA ASP A 141 -7.73 -19.88 23.36
C ASP A 141 -8.40 -18.56 22.91
N PHE A 142 -7.68 -17.75 22.12
CA PHE A 142 -8.16 -16.47 21.59
C PHE A 142 -8.36 -16.56 20.08
N ASN A 143 -9.55 -16.98 19.67
CA ASN A 143 -9.92 -17.18 18.26
C ASN A 143 -9.58 -15.97 17.38
N GLY A 144 -9.81 -14.75 17.87
CA GLY A 144 -9.53 -13.51 17.13
C GLY A 144 -8.04 -13.29 16.78
N LEU A 145 -7.11 -13.99 17.45
CA LEU A 145 -5.67 -13.92 17.15
C LEU A 145 -5.20 -15.02 16.18
N LEU A 146 -6.03 -16.03 15.91
CA LEU A 146 -5.66 -17.15 15.03
C LEU A 146 -5.16 -16.68 13.64
N PRO A 147 -5.75 -15.66 12.98
CA PRO A 147 -5.22 -15.20 11.70
C PRO A 147 -3.76 -14.71 11.77
N LEU A 148 -3.33 -14.17 12.91
CA LEU A 148 -1.97 -13.67 13.10
C LEU A 148 -0.93 -14.79 13.19
N VAL A 149 -1.34 -16.05 13.41
CA VAL A 149 -0.43 -17.21 13.44
C VAL A 149 0.41 -17.27 12.17
N LEU A 150 -0.16 -16.99 11.00
CA LEU A 150 0.57 -16.98 9.72
C LEU A 150 1.78 -16.03 9.68
N LEU A 151 1.79 -15.00 10.54
CA LEU A 151 2.82 -13.96 10.61
C LEU A 151 3.88 -14.25 11.68
N THR A 152 3.73 -15.35 12.42
CA THR A 152 4.64 -15.74 13.50
C THR A 152 5.82 -16.57 13.00
N LYS A 153 6.83 -16.76 13.87
CA LYS A 153 7.93 -17.68 13.62
C LYS A 153 7.40 -19.11 13.52
N GLY A 154 7.56 -19.71 12.34
CA GLY A 154 7.02 -21.04 12.02
C GLY A 154 5.54 -21.03 11.62
N GLY A 155 4.93 -19.84 11.48
CA GLY A 155 3.52 -19.67 11.14
C GLY A 155 3.10 -20.27 9.79
N THR A 156 4.07 -20.48 8.89
CA THR A 156 3.85 -21.00 7.53
C THR A 156 4.07 -22.49 7.39
N GLU A 157 4.49 -23.18 8.44
CA GLU A 157 4.70 -24.63 8.39
C GLU A 157 3.35 -25.34 8.13
N PRO A 158 3.32 -26.39 7.29
CA PRO A 158 2.08 -27.06 6.91
C PRO A 158 1.20 -27.48 8.09
N GLU A 159 1.81 -28.06 9.11
CA GLU A 159 1.11 -28.56 10.30
C GLU A 159 0.48 -27.41 11.11
N VAL A 160 1.19 -26.28 11.22
CA VAL A 160 0.73 -25.07 11.93
C VAL A 160 -0.47 -24.45 11.21
N VAL A 161 -0.41 -24.34 9.89
CA VAL A 161 -1.50 -23.81 9.08
C VAL A 161 -2.72 -24.72 9.15
N GLU A 162 -2.54 -26.04 9.06
CA GLU A 162 -3.63 -27.01 9.20
C GLU A 162 -4.30 -26.92 10.58
N GLN A 163 -3.51 -26.79 11.65
CA GLN A 163 -4.03 -26.61 13.00
C GLN A 163 -4.80 -25.29 13.15
N MET A 164 -4.27 -24.19 12.61
CA MET A 164 -4.94 -22.89 12.60
C MET A 164 -6.28 -22.96 11.86
N ILE A 165 -6.31 -23.55 10.66
CA ILE A 165 -7.54 -23.72 9.86
C ILE A 165 -8.54 -24.60 10.61
N GLY A 166 -8.08 -25.69 11.22
CA GLY A 166 -8.93 -26.58 12.03
C GLY A 166 -9.60 -25.85 13.19
N LYS A 167 -8.84 -25.02 13.92
CA LYS A 167 -9.39 -24.16 14.99
C LYS A 167 -10.37 -23.13 14.43
N LEU A 168 -10.03 -22.43 13.35
CA LEU A 168 -10.91 -21.43 12.71
C LEU A 168 -12.22 -22.02 12.20
N ALA A 169 -12.18 -23.23 11.63
CA ALA A 169 -13.39 -23.92 11.17
C ALA A 169 -14.35 -24.23 12.33
N ALA A 170 -13.82 -24.47 13.54
CA ALA A 170 -14.62 -24.74 14.73
C ALA A 170 -15.29 -23.48 15.31
N THR A 171 -14.80 -22.26 15.00
CA THR A 171 -15.38 -21.02 15.55
C THR A 171 -16.65 -20.57 14.83
N ASN A 172 -16.85 -21.03 13.59
CA ASN A 172 -17.88 -20.55 12.67
C ASN A 172 -17.82 -19.03 12.39
N GLU A 173 -16.66 -18.39 12.63
CA GLU A 173 -16.42 -16.96 12.37
C GLU A 173 -15.86 -16.73 10.97
N ARG A 174 -16.76 -16.47 10.01
CA ARG A 174 -16.40 -16.27 8.58
C ARG A 174 -15.43 -15.11 8.34
N GLY A 175 -15.52 -14.08 9.17
CA GLY A 175 -14.61 -12.93 9.12
C GLY A 175 -13.16 -13.34 9.36
N LEU A 176 -12.90 -14.19 10.36
CA LEU A 176 -11.56 -14.67 10.66
C LEU A 176 -10.98 -15.51 9.51
N LEU A 177 -11.80 -16.36 8.88
CA LEU A 177 -11.37 -17.12 7.69
C LEU A 177 -10.97 -16.20 6.54
N THR A 178 -11.74 -15.12 6.32
CA THR A 178 -11.43 -14.12 5.29
C THR A 178 -10.11 -13.41 5.60
N ILE A 179 -9.91 -12.96 6.85
CA ILE A 179 -8.67 -12.31 7.30
C ILE A 179 -7.48 -13.27 7.14
N SER A 180 -7.61 -14.53 7.57
CA SER A 180 -6.56 -15.54 7.42
C SER A 180 -6.18 -15.79 5.97
N TYR A 181 -7.17 -15.86 5.06
CA TYR A 181 -6.91 -16.03 3.64
C TYR A 181 -6.15 -14.83 3.05
N THR A 182 -6.57 -13.61 3.39
CA THR A 182 -5.90 -12.36 2.97
C THR A 182 -4.45 -12.29 3.50
N LEU A 183 -4.23 -12.61 4.78
CA LEU A 183 -2.90 -12.66 5.38
C LEU A 183 -2.03 -13.73 4.71
N GLY A 184 -2.61 -14.88 4.31
CA GLY A 184 -1.91 -15.88 3.53
C GLY A 184 -1.34 -15.33 2.21
N GLY A 185 -2.07 -14.47 1.52
CA GLY A 185 -1.57 -13.78 0.31
C GLY A 185 -0.36 -12.86 0.59
N LEU A 186 -0.26 -12.31 1.81
CA LEU A 186 0.89 -11.51 2.22
C LEU A 186 2.12 -12.37 2.51
N VAL A 187 1.95 -13.62 2.92
CA VAL A 187 3.05 -14.46 3.42
C VAL A 187 3.55 -15.47 2.38
N PHE A 188 2.65 -16.16 1.67
CA PHE A 188 3.03 -17.16 0.67
C PHE A 188 3.40 -16.49 -0.67
N LYS A 189 4.70 -16.49 -1.01
CA LYS A 189 5.23 -15.84 -2.23
C LYS A 189 5.52 -16.77 -3.40
N LYS A 190 5.84 -18.03 -3.13
CA LYS A 190 6.11 -19.04 -4.17
C LYS A 190 4.80 -19.63 -4.67
N GLU A 191 4.64 -19.76 -5.98
CA GLU A 191 3.43 -20.30 -6.63
C GLU A 191 3.00 -21.65 -6.03
N SER A 192 3.93 -22.60 -5.88
CA SER A 192 3.64 -23.90 -5.28
C SER A 192 3.13 -23.83 -3.84
N ALA A 193 3.62 -22.87 -3.04
CA ALA A 193 3.17 -22.68 -1.66
C ALA A 193 1.81 -21.96 -1.62
N GLN A 194 1.56 -21.04 -2.55
CA GLN A 194 0.25 -20.40 -2.72
C GLN A 194 -0.81 -21.41 -3.11
N ASP A 195 -0.51 -22.30 -4.06
CA ASP A 195 -1.46 -23.31 -4.53
C ASP A 195 -1.78 -24.33 -3.44
N TRP A 196 -0.77 -24.79 -2.70
CA TRP A 196 -0.99 -25.63 -1.53
C TRP A 196 -1.88 -24.92 -0.49
N PHE A 197 -1.59 -23.66 -0.14
CA PHE A 197 -2.37 -22.89 0.83
C PHE A 197 -3.81 -22.67 0.37
N LYS A 198 -4.02 -22.24 -0.88
CA LYS A 198 -5.34 -22.12 -1.51
C LYS A 198 -6.11 -23.43 -1.45
N GLY A 199 -5.43 -24.56 -1.71
CA GLY A 199 -6.02 -25.89 -1.59
C GLY A 199 -6.57 -26.19 -0.19
N ARG A 200 -5.92 -25.71 0.87
CA ARG A 200 -6.40 -25.89 2.26
C ARG A 200 -7.65 -25.09 2.59
N PHE A 201 -7.82 -23.93 1.95
CA PHE A 201 -9.03 -23.13 2.06
C PHE A 201 -10.15 -23.55 1.10
N HIS A 202 -9.88 -24.47 0.16
CA HIS A 202 -10.88 -24.91 -0.83
C HIS A 202 -12.12 -25.55 -0.18
N MET A 203 -11.97 -26.29 0.92
CA MET A 203 -13.10 -26.86 1.67
C MET A 203 -13.94 -25.80 2.40
N LEU A 204 -13.41 -24.58 2.55
CA LEU A 204 -14.06 -23.44 3.19
C LEU A 204 -14.50 -22.39 2.16
N ARG A 205 -14.39 -22.71 0.87
CA ARG A 205 -14.68 -21.79 -0.23
C ARG A 205 -16.13 -21.32 -0.21
N ASP A 206 -17.08 -22.20 0.03
CA ASP A 206 -18.50 -21.83 0.09
C ASP A 206 -18.75 -20.82 1.23
N ILE A 207 -18.06 -20.99 2.36
CA ILE A 207 -18.12 -20.07 3.50
C ILE A 207 -17.49 -18.72 3.18
N LEU A 208 -16.36 -18.72 2.46
CA LEU A 208 -15.68 -17.50 2.02
C LEU A 208 -16.50 -16.75 0.95
N GLU A 209 -17.10 -17.45 0.00
CA GLU A 209 -17.92 -16.83 -1.06
C GLU A 209 -19.21 -16.19 -0.49
N GLU A 210 -19.67 -16.56 0.70
CA GLU A 210 -20.75 -15.86 1.39
C GLU A 210 -20.32 -14.58 2.13
N SER A 211 -19.01 -14.32 2.25
CA SER A 211 -18.48 -13.12 2.92
C SER A 211 -18.52 -11.90 1.98
N TRP A 212 -19.20 -10.83 2.38
CA TRP A 212 -19.28 -9.58 1.59
C TRP A 212 -17.89 -9.00 1.33
N THR A 213 -16.99 -9.06 2.31
CA THR A 213 -15.61 -8.56 2.20
C THR A 213 -14.80 -9.38 1.18
N TYR A 214 -15.03 -10.69 1.13
CA TYR A 214 -14.38 -11.55 0.14
C TYR A 214 -14.89 -11.26 -1.28
N GLN A 215 -16.19 -11.00 -1.43
CA GLN A 215 -16.78 -10.62 -2.72
C GLN A 215 -16.26 -9.26 -3.21
N GLU A 216 -16.14 -8.27 -2.31
CA GLU A 216 -15.57 -6.97 -2.66
C GLU A 216 -14.11 -7.07 -3.10
N LEU A 217 -13.27 -7.82 -2.35
CA LEU A 217 -11.87 -8.06 -2.72
C LEU A 217 -11.76 -8.73 -4.11
N LYS A 218 -12.64 -9.70 -4.39
CA LYS A 218 -12.68 -10.40 -5.68
C LYS A 218 -13.08 -9.48 -6.83
N GLU A 219 -14.05 -8.60 -6.60
CA GLU A 219 -14.48 -7.62 -7.60
C GLU A 219 -13.41 -6.54 -7.84
N GLN A 220 -12.76 -6.03 -6.79
CA GLN A 220 -11.63 -5.10 -6.92
C GLN A 220 -10.49 -5.74 -7.72
N ALA A 221 -10.09 -6.97 -7.39
CA ALA A 221 -9.06 -7.69 -8.13
C ALA A 221 -9.44 -7.88 -9.62
N ARG A 222 -10.73 -8.13 -9.91
CA ARG A 222 -11.22 -8.23 -11.29
C ARG A 222 -11.15 -6.88 -12.02
N GLN A 223 -11.52 -5.79 -11.36
CA GLN A 223 -11.47 -4.45 -11.91
C GLN A 223 -10.03 -4.00 -12.19
N GLU A 224 -9.08 -4.28 -11.30
CA GLU A 224 -7.66 -4.00 -11.52
C GLU A 224 -7.13 -4.74 -12.75
N VAL A 225 -7.40 -6.05 -12.86
CA VAL A 225 -7.03 -6.85 -14.04
C VAL A 225 -7.67 -6.30 -15.30
N GLU A 226 -8.94 -5.90 -15.25
CA GLU A 226 -9.64 -5.33 -16.40
C GLU A 226 -9.04 -3.98 -16.81
N GLN A 227 -8.70 -3.11 -15.86
CA GLN A 227 -8.05 -1.83 -16.13
C GLN A 227 -6.65 -1.99 -16.72
N GLU A 228 -5.87 -2.97 -16.26
CA GLU A 228 -4.55 -3.27 -16.83
C GLU A 228 -4.64 -3.93 -18.22
N MET A 229 -5.63 -4.81 -18.44
CA MET A 229 -5.75 -5.56 -19.69
C MET A 229 -6.41 -4.76 -20.82
N ARG A 230 -7.36 -3.87 -20.51
CA ARG A 230 -8.06 -3.03 -21.50
C ARG A 230 -7.12 -2.30 -22.47
N PRO A 231 -6.13 -1.51 -22.03
CA PRO A 231 -5.25 -0.80 -22.95
C PRO A 231 -4.41 -1.76 -23.82
N LYS A 232 -3.97 -2.89 -23.27
CA LYS A 232 -3.25 -3.93 -24.03
C LYS A 232 -4.13 -4.55 -25.13
N ILE A 233 -5.40 -4.83 -24.83
CA ILE A 233 -6.35 -5.39 -25.79
C ILE A 233 -6.68 -4.36 -26.89
N GLU A 234 -6.91 -3.10 -26.51
CA GLU A 234 -7.17 -2.01 -27.45
C GLU A 234 -6.00 -1.81 -28.41
N GLN A 235 -4.77 -1.77 -27.89
CA GLN A 235 -3.55 -1.65 -28.70
C GLN A 235 -3.38 -2.85 -29.65
N GLN A 236 -3.60 -4.08 -29.18
CA GLN A 236 -3.54 -5.29 -30.03
C GLN A 236 -4.59 -5.27 -31.14
N LEU A 237 -5.80 -4.79 -30.85
CA LEU A 237 -6.87 -4.65 -31.83
C LEU A 237 -6.53 -3.57 -32.88
N GLU A 238 -5.93 -2.47 -32.44
CA GLU A 238 -5.45 -1.40 -33.32
C GLU A 238 -4.32 -1.89 -34.24
N LEU A 239 -3.31 -2.57 -33.69
CA LEU A 239 -2.24 -3.21 -34.46
C LEU A 239 -2.81 -4.18 -35.50
N ALA A 240 -3.78 -5.01 -35.13
CA ALA A 240 -4.42 -5.94 -36.06
C ALA A 240 -5.14 -5.22 -37.22
N ARG A 241 -5.82 -4.09 -36.92
CA ARG A 241 -6.48 -3.26 -37.94
C ARG A 241 -5.47 -2.60 -38.87
N LEU A 242 -4.40 -2.02 -38.33
CA LEU A 242 -3.34 -1.38 -39.10
C LEU A 242 -2.59 -2.39 -39.98
N ARG A 243 -2.20 -3.56 -39.45
CA ARG A 243 -1.58 -4.65 -40.23
C ARG A 243 -2.46 -5.09 -41.40
N THR A 244 -3.77 -5.17 -41.18
CA THR A 244 -4.76 -5.51 -42.22
C THR A 244 -4.86 -4.42 -43.28
N ALA A 245 -4.96 -3.15 -42.86
CA ALA A 245 -5.01 -2.00 -43.77
C ALA A 245 -3.75 -1.90 -44.61
N PHE A 246 -2.58 -2.04 -43.98
CA PHE A 246 -1.28 -2.06 -44.62
C PHE A 246 -1.18 -3.15 -45.69
N SER A 247 -1.52 -4.38 -45.33
CA SER A 247 -1.51 -5.52 -46.25
C SER A 247 -2.42 -5.27 -47.46
N ASN A 248 -3.61 -4.70 -47.24
CA ASN A 248 -4.55 -4.38 -48.33
C ASN A 248 -4.02 -3.31 -49.29
N ILE A 249 -3.37 -2.27 -48.76
CA ILE A 249 -2.79 -1.19 -49.58
C ILE A 249 -1.63 -1.72 -50.41
N VAL A 250 -0.70 -2.46 -49.78
CA VAL A 250 0.43 -3.07 -50.50
C VAL A 250 -0.07 -4.03 -51.56
N GLN A 251 -1.05 -4.89 -51.25
CA GLN A 251 -1.59 -5.85 -52.21
C GLN A 251 -2.24 -5.18 -53.42
N LYS A 252 -2.88 -4.01 -53.25
CA LYS A 252 -3.53 -3.27 -54.34
C LYS A 252 -2.53 -2.47 -55.19
N ARG A 253 -1.55 -1.81 -54.56
CA ARG A 253 -0.62 -0.90 -55.26
C ARG A 253 0.65 -1.60 -55.74
N PHE A 254 1.19 -2.51 -54.93
CA PHE A 254 2.46 -3.19 -55.17
C PHE A 254 2.38 -4.69 -54.85
N PRO A 255 1.63 -5.50 -55.64
CA PRO A 255 1.40 -6.92 -55.36
C PRO A 255 2.69 -7.74 -55.16
N LYS A 256 3.78 -7.37 -55.84
CA LYS A 256 5.10 -8.03 -55.73
C LYS A 256 5.71 -7.92 -54.33
N LEU A 257 5.30 -6.93 -53.52
CA LEU A 257 5.81 -6.68 -52.17
C LEU A 257 4.90 -7.24 -51.06
N ALA A 258 3.75 -7.83 -51.38
CA ALA A 258 2.76 -8.27 -50.40
C ALA A 258 3.32 -9.28 -49.39
N ARG A 259 4.20 -10.20 -49.83
CA ARG A 259 4.84 -11.18 -48.95
C ARG A 259 5.82 -10.51 -47.97
N LEU A 260 6.60 -9.55 -48.45
CA LEU A 260 7.56 -8.79 -47.64
C LEU A 260 6.82 -7.93 -46.60
N ALA A 261 5.77 -7.24 -47.03
CA ALA A 261 4.92 -6.41 -46.18
C ALA A 261 4.29 -7.19 -45.03
N LYS A 262 3.79 -8.41 -45.30
CA LYS A 262 3.21 -9.26 -44.25
C LYS A 262 4.23 -9.61 -43.18
N THR A 263 5.43 -10.02 -43.57
CA THR A 263 6.51 -10.38 -42.63
C THR A 263 6.98 -9.19 -41.81
N LEU A 264 7.15 -8.03 -42.42
CA LEU A 264 7.61 -6.83 -41.70
C LEU A 264 6.53 -6.32 -40.74
N SER A 265 5.27 -6.24 -41.19
CA SER A 265 4.19 -5.74 -40.34
C SER A 265 3.90 -6.61 -39.11
N SER A 266 4.24 -7.90 -39.14
CA SER A 266 4.10 -8.79 -37.97
C SER A 266 5.13 -8.55 -36.87
N GLY A 267 6.26 -7.92 -37.17
CA GLY A 267 7.30 -7.57 -36.18
C GLY A 267 7.09 -6.20 -35.52
N ILE A 268 6.23 -5.35 -36.09
CA ILE A 268 6.00 -3.99 -35.60
C ILE A 268 4.92 -4.01 -34.52
N ASP A 269 5.29 -3.68 -33.28
CA ASP A 269 4.39 -3.62 -32.11
C ASP A 269 3.96 -2.19 -31.74
N ASP A 270 4.40 -1.19 -32.50
CA ASP A 270 4.00 0.21 -32.36
C ASP A 270 2.98 0.61 -33.46
N PRO A 271 1.74 0.99 -33.09
CA PRO A 271 0.73 1.48 -34.03
C PRO A 271 1.19 2.67 -34.88
N ASP A 272 1.98 3.59 -34.31
CA ASP A 272 2.40 4.81 -35.01
C ASP A 272 3.40 4.48 -36.13
N ILE A 273 4.29 3.51 -35.91
CA ILE A 273 5.21 3.01 -36.93
C ILE A 273 4.41 2.38 -38.09
N LEU A 274 3.40 1.56 -37.80
CA LEU A 274 2.53 0.97 -38.84
C LEU A 274 1.73 2.04 -39.59
N LEU A 275 1.24 3.09 -38.93
CA LEU A 275 0.48 4.17 -39.56
C LEU A 275 1.37 5.00 -40.50
N ASN A 276 2.60 5.31 -40.07
CA ASN A 276 3.60 5.98 -40.90
C ASN A 276 3.97 5.12 -42.12
N LEU A 277 4.11 3.81 -41.93
CA LEU A 277 4.38 2.86 -43.01
C LEU A 277 3.25 2.83 -44.05
N ILE A 278 2.00 2.77 -43.57
CA ILE A 278 0.79 2.88 -44.40
C ILE A 278 0.82 4.17 -45.22
N THR A 279 1.14 5.30 -44.59
CA THR A 279 1.16 6.62 -45.23
C THR A 279 2.22 6.67 -46.32
N SER A 280 3.46 6.29 -46.00
CA SER A 280 4.60 6.29 -46.93
C SER A 280 4.37 5.37 -48.13
N ILE A 281 3.84 4.17 -47.91
CA ILE A 281 3.49 3.25 -49.01
C ILE A 281 2.29 3.75 -49.82
N SER A 282 1.38 4.53 -49.23
CA SER A 282 0.25 5.13 -49.94
C SER A 282 0.67 6.30 -50.84
N THR A 283 1.79 6.97 -50.54
CA THR A 283 2.30 8.11 -51.32
C THR A 283 3.36 7.73 -52.35
N ALA A 284 4.03 6.57 -52.20
CA ALA A 284 4.99 6.07 -53.19
C ALA A 284 4.36 5.95 -54.59
N GLN A 285 5.02 6.42 -55.64
CA GLN A 285 4.50 6.36 -57.02
C GLN A 285 5.07 5.19 -57.82
N THR A 286 6.24 4.69 -57.42
CA THR A 286 6.95 3.62 -58.14
C THR A 286 7.24 2.41 -57.24
N LEU A 287 7.52 1.26 -57.87
CA LEU A 287 7.90 0.05 -57.15
C LEU A 287 9.27 0.21 -56.45
N GLU A 288 10.17 1.01 -57.02
CA GLU A 288 11.49 1.31 -56.45
C GLU A 288 11.38 2.17 -55.20
N GLU A 289 10.55 3.21 -55.22
CA GLU A 289 10.23 4.02 -54.02
C GLU A 289 9.60 3.17 -52.92
N ALA A 290 8.62 2.32 -53.27
CA ALA A 290 7.99 1.42 -52.31
C ALA A 290 8.99 0.41 -51.72
N THR A 291 9.92 -0.12 -52.54
CA THR A 291 10.96 -1.05 -52.08
C THR A 291 11.97 -0.35 -51.17
N GLY A 292 12.33 0.91 -51.46
CA GLY A 292 13.22 1.72 -50.64
C GLY A 292 12.69 1.96 -49.22
N ILE A 293 11.37 2.15 -49.08
CA ILE A 293 10.69 2.29 -47.78
C ILE A 293 10.82 1.01 -46.94
N PHE A 294 10.71 -0.17 -47.54
CA PHE A 294 10.89 -1.44 -46.82
C PHE A 294 12.34 -1.71 -46.39
N ILE A 295 13.32 -1.24 -47.18
CA ILE A 295 14.76 -1.42 -46.89
C ILE A 295 15.22 -0.48 -45.77
N THR A 296 14.70 0.74 -45.69
CA THR A 296 15.06 1.70 -44.64
C THR A 296 14.63 1.21 -43.26
N LEU A 297 13.45 0.59 -43.15
CA LEU A 297 12.95 0.02 -41.89
C LEU A 297 13.68 -1.26 -41.47
N GLY A 298 14.13 -2.08 -42.43
CA GLY A 298 14.90 -3.30 -42.12
C GLY A 298 16.31 -3.04 -41.59
N ASN A 299 16.82 -1.81 -41.70
CA ASN A 299 18.15 -1.41 -41.23
C ASN A 299 18.12 -0.60 -39.92
N GLU A 300 16.94 -0.26 -39.38
CA GLU A 300 16.79 0.48 -38.11
C GLU A 300 16.52 -0.45 -36.90
N GLU A 301 16.35 -1.76 -37.11
CA GLU A 301 16.15 -2.78 -36.06
C GLU A 301 17.40 -3.62 -35.69
N GLU A 302 18.61 -3.24 -36.15
CA GLU A 302 19.91 -3.75 -35.66
C GLU A 302 20.54 -2.84 -34.60
#